data_AF-A0A933Z3S1-F1
#
_entry.id   AF-A0A933Z3S1-F1
#
_cell.length_a   1.000
_cell.length_b   1.000
_cell.length_c   1.000
_cell.angle_alpha   90.00
_cell.angle_beta   90.00
_cell.angle_gamma   90.00
#
_symmetry.space_group_name_H-M   'P 1'
#
loop_
_entity.id
_entity.type
_entity.pdbx_description
1 polymer ?
#
loop_
_entity_poly.entity_id
_entity_poly.type
_entity_poly.pdbx_seq_one_letter_code
_entity_poly.pdbx_strand_id
1 'polypeptide(L)' 'MAEKEKFVCPACGKEYPGDVNIQVAECRICHRAHCQQCIDEYNRCVPCAGKEKASS' A
#
# COMPACT_ATOMS: atom_id res chain seq x y z
N MET A 1 2.62 26.86 7.14
CA MET A 1 2.43 26.27 5.80
C MET A 1 2.30 24.78 6.02
N ALA A 2 1.21 24.13 5.58
CA ALA A 2 1.04 22.69 5.78
C ALA A 2 1.95 21.95 4.79
N GLU A 3 3.07 21.44 5.29
CA GLU A 3 3.92 20.50 4.56
C GLU A 3 3.09 19.25 4.26
N LYS A 4 2.68 19.11 3.00
CA LYS A 4 2.03 17.88 2.52
C LYS A 4 3.07 16.76 2.61
N GLU A 5 3.00 15.97 3.67
CA GLU A 5 3.84 14.79 3.84
C GLU A 5 3.67 13.88 2.62
N LYS A 6 4.78 13.59 1.95
CA LYS A 6 4.80 12.75 0.75
C LYS A 6 4.82 11.30 1.20
N PHE A 7 3.92 10.49 0.67
CA PHE A 7 3.90 9.06 0.96
C PHE A 7 4.71 8.29 -0.07
N VAL A 8 5.64 7.46 0.37
CA VAL A 8 6.35 6.52 -0.52
C VAL A 8 5.76 5.14 -0.33
N CYS A 9 5.19 4.56 -1.39
CA CYS A 9 4.64 3.22 -1.29
C CYS A 9 5.75 2.17 -1.18
N PRO A 10 5.79 1.32 -0.12
CA PRO A 10 6.85 0.33 0.04
C PRO A 10 6.74 -0.86 -0.91
N ALA A 11 5.65 -0.99 -1.68
CA ALA A 11 5.50 -2.03 -2.69
C ALA A 11 6.05 -1.62 -4.06
N CYS A 12 5.79 -0.37 -4.50
CA CYS A 12 6.20 0.10 -5.84
C CYS A 12 7.25 1.22 -5.82
N GLY A 13 7.57 1.78 -4.65
CA GLY A 13 8.53 2.88 -4.51
C GLY A 13 8.05 4.23 -5.03
N LYS A 14 6.80 4.35 -5.49
CA LYS A 14 6.26 5.60 -6.01
C LYS A 14 5.94 6.58 -4.88
N GLU A 15 6.28 7.85 -5.11
CA GLU A 15 5.90 8.99 -4.28
C GLU A 15 4.49 9.46 -4.62
N TYR A 16 3.63 9.58 -3.62
CA TYR A 16 2.27 10.08 -3.73
C TYR A 16 2.15 11.44 -3.02
N PRO A 17 1.69 12.49 -3.72
CA PRO A 17 1.58 13.83 -3.16
C PRO A 17 0.29 14.01 -2.35
N GLY A 18 0.41 14.22 -1.03
CA GLY A 18 -0.71 14.64 -0.16
C GLY A 18 -1.22 13.58 0.81
N ASP A 19 -2.05 14.04 1.76
CA ASP A 19 -2.65 13.30 2.87
C ASP A 19 -2.76 11.79 2.62
N VAL A 20 -1.82 11.06 3.21
CA VAL A 20 -1.79 9.59 3.31
C VAL A 20 -3.18 9.01 3.60
N ASN A 21 -4.00 9.71 4.39
CA ASN A 21 -5.34 9.27 4.80
C ASN A 21 -6.33 8.95 3.66
N ILE A 22 -6.16 9.47 2.44
CA ILE A 22 -7.20 9.32 1.39
C ILE A 22 -6.78 8.34 0.27
N GLN A 23 -5.48 8.04 0.12
CA GLN A 23 -4.94 7.33 -1.06
C GLN A 23 -4.14 6.07 -0.72
N VAL A 24 -4.08 5.69 0.56
CA VAL A 24 -3.39 4.48 1.01
C VAL A 24 -4.33 3.61 1.84
N ALA A 25 -4.10 2.31 1.81
CA ALA A 25 -4.77 1.37 2.70
C ALA A 25 -3.75 0.44 3.36
N GLU A 26 -4.08 -0.05 4.55
CA GLU A 26 -3.24 -0.95 5.31
C GLU A 26 -3.39 -2.39 4.79
N CYS A 27 -2.26 -3.05 4.53
CA CYS A 27 -2.25 -4.47 4.19
C CYS A 27 -2.49 -5.32 5.44
N ARG A 28 -3.50 -6.20 5.43
CA ARG A 28 -3.83 -7.10 6.54
C ARG A 28 -2.79 -8.19 6.86
N ILE A 29 -1.75 -8.34 6.04
CA ILE A 29 -0.72 -9.38 6.18
C ILE A 29 0.56 -8.78 6.77
N CYS A 30 1.03 -7.66 6.21
CA CYS A 30 2.27 -7.01 6.65
C CYS A 30 2.03 -5.74 7.47
N HIS A 31 0.78 -5.32 7.66
CA HIS A 31 0.36 -4.12 8.41
C HIS A 31 1.06 -2.84 7.97
N ARG A 32 1.42 -2.76 6.68
CA ARG A 32 2.02 -1.55 6.08
C ARG A 32 0.98 -0.83 5.24
N ALA A 33 1.08 0.50 5.23
CA ALA A 33 0.33 1.33 4.29
C ALA A 33 0.86 1.12 2.87
N HIS A 34 -0.05 0.90 1.92
CA HIS A 34 0.24 0.74 0.50
C HIS A 34 -0.71 1.61 -0.32
N CYS A 35 -0.29 2.05 -1.49
CA CYS A 35 -1.17 2.78 -2.40
C CYS A 35 -2.31 1.89 -2.91
N GLN A 36 -3.43 2.49 -3.30
CA GLN A 36 -4.60 1.80 -3.85
C GLN A 36 -4.28 0.93 -5.08
N GLN A 37 -3.18 1.19 -5.79
CA GLN A 37 -2.76 0.36 -6.93
C GLN A 37 -2.01 -0.91 -6.51
N CYS A 38 -1.36 -0.87 -5.34
CA CYS A 38 -0.58 -1.99 -4.84
C CYS A 38 -1.32 -2.80 -3.79
N ILE A 39 -2.52 -2.37 -3.37
CA ILE A 39 -3.39 -3.10 -2.47
C ILE A 39 -4.63 -3.55 -3.23
N ASP A 40 -5.03 -4.78 -2.98
CA ASP A 40 -6.18 -5.43 -3.60
C ASP A 40 -7.44 -5.27 -2.74
N GLU A 41 -8.62 -5.64 -3.27
CA GLU A 41 -9.93 -5.52 -2.59
C GLU A 41 -9.99 -6.24 -1.24
N TYR A 42 -9.15 -7.25 -1.01
CA TYR A 42 -9.02 -7.96 0.26
C TYR A 42 -8.07 -7.29 1.26
N ASN A 43 -7.69 -6.02 1.05
CA ASN A 43 -6.67 -5.32 1.81
C ASN A 43 -5.32 -6.06 1.83
N ARG A 44 -4.91 -6.66 0.70
CA ARG A 44 -3.62 -7.37 0.59
C ARG A 44 -2.73 -6.66 -0.42
N CYS A 45 -1.49 -6.37 -0.05
CA CYS A 45 -0.56 -5.80 -1.02
C CYS A 45 -0.10 -6.84 -2.04
N VAL A 46 0.26 -6.41 -3.25
CA VAL A 46 0.76 -7.27 -4.36
C VAL A 46 1.74 -8.36 -3.92
N PRO A 47 2.82 -8.06 -3.15
CA PRO A 47 3.76 -9.09 -2.73
C PRO A 47 3.14 -10.10 -1.75
N CYS A 48 2.19 -9.68 -0.91
CA CYS A 48 1.46 -10.59 -0.01
C CYS A 48 0.43 -11.43 -0.76
N ALA A 49 -0.31 -10.83 -1.71
CA ALA A 49 -1.29 -11.54 -2.54
C ALA A 49 -0.63 -12.64 -3.40
N GLY A 50 0.60 -12.41 -3.88
CA GLY A 50 1.38 -13.40 -4.62
C GLY A 50 1.84 -14.59 -3.77
N LYS A 51 2.06 -14.40 -2.46
CA LYS A 51 2.51 -15.48 -1.57
C LYS A 51 1.43 -16.52 -1.26
N GLU A 52 0.15 -16.15 -1.31
CA GLU A 52 -0.95 -17.10 -1.07
C GLU A 52 -1.15 -18.08 -2.24
N LYS A 53 -0.65 -17.79 -3.44
CA LYS A 53 -0.72 -18.72 -4.59
C LYS A 53 0.35 -19.82 -4.57
N ALA A 54 1.29 -19.80 -3.62
CA ALA A 54 2.37 -20.80 -3.54
C ALA A 54 2.05 -22.01 -2.65
N SER A 55 0.81 -22.13 -2.16
CA SER A 55 0.34 -23.27 -1.37
C SER A 55 -0.89 -23.92 -2.02
N SER A 56 -0.76 -24.39 -3.26
CA SER A 56 -1.61 -25.45 -3.81
C SER A 56 -0.87 -26.24 -4.89
#